data_AF-A0AAT9IEX5-F1
#
_entry.id   AF-A0AAT9IEX5-F1
#
_cell.length_a   1.000
_cell.length_b   1.000
_cell.length_c   1.000
_cell.angle_alpha   90.00
_cell.angle_beta   90.00
_cell.angle_gamma   90.00
#
_symmetry.space_group_name_H-M   'P 1'
#
loop_
_entity.id
_entity.type
_entity.pdbx_description
1 polymer ?
#
loop_
_entity_poly.entity_id
_entity_poly.type
_entity_poly.pdbx_seq_one_letter_code
_entity_poly.pdbx_strand_id
1 'polypeptide(L)'
;MNDKVFNRVKGVLTDRGRSYKLSMKVLFNYYKALLTFNILFSGLIGLLGGVSGENKIIGFLNVFMFSFCTGGYFLALFFYELRYKSQYYFYYNKGYSKTALIILSYLFNLLILILFFLLKSMAAG
;
A
#
# COMPACT_ATOMS: atom_id res chain seq x y z
N MET A 1 -30.56 36.26 -20.30
CA MET A 1 -29.93 35.27 -19.40
C MET A 1 -28.62 35.88 -18.92
N ASN A 2 -28.42 36.01 -17.61
CA ASN A 2 -27.44 36.93 -17.02
C ASN A 2 -26.02 36.32 -17.07
N ASP A 3 -25.07 36.98 -17.76
CA ASP A 3 -23.70 36.50 -17.97
C ASP A 3 -22.95 36.17 -16.66
N LYS A 4 -23.37 36.80 -15.55
CA LYS A 4 -22.87 36.50 -14.21
C LYS A 4 -23.21 35.08 -13.74
N VAL A 5 -24.37 34.54 -14.13
CA VAL A 5 -24.79 33.18 -13.77
C VAL A 5 -24.03 32.16 -14.61
N PHE A 6 -23.85 32.43 -15.92
CA PHE A 6 -23.11 31.55 -16.82
C PHE A 6 -21.63 31.44 -16.44
N ASN A 7 -20.99 32.55 -16.06
CA ASN A 7 -19.60 32.56 -15.59
C ASN A 7 -19.43 31.88 -14.21
N ARG A 8 -20.44 31.96 -13.34
CA ARG A 8 -20.44 31.23 -12.05
C ARG A 8 -20.55 29.73 -12.26
N VAL A 9 -21.37 29.28 -13.22
CA VAL A 9 -21.48 27.86 -13.58
C VAL A 9 -20.21 27.36 -14.27
N LYS A 10 -19.62 28.14 -15.18
CA LYS A 10 -18.32 27.79 -15.79
C LYS A 10 -17.22 27.66 -14.74
N GLY A 11 -17.07 28.62 -13.81
CA GLY A 11 -16.04 28.56 -12.77
C GLY A 11 -16.13 27.33 -11.86
N VAL A 12 -17.35 26.83 -11.61
CA VAL A 12 -17.59 25.60 -10.82
C VAL A 12 -17.31 24.32 -11.64
N LEU A 13 -17.42 24.39 -12.96
CA LEU A 13 -17.18 23.24 -13.85
C LEU A 13 -15.71 23.12 -14.30
N THR A 14 -14.94 24.21 -14.30
CA THR A 14 -13.51 24.20 -14.68
C THR A 14 -12.59 23.61 -13.60
N ASP A 15 -13.08 23.40 -12.38
CA ASP A 15 -12.31 22.77 -11.28
C ASP A 15 -12.35 21.23 -11.31
N ARG A 16 -13.03 20.63 -12.31
CA ARG A 16 -13.05 19.17 -12.52
C ARG A 16 -11.84 18.62 -13.29
N GLY A 17 -10.85 19.47 -13.59
CA GLY A 17 -9.60 19.09 -14.25
C GLY A 17 -8.41 19.00 -13.30
N ARG A 18 -8.62 18.89 -11.98
CA ARG A 18 -7.51 18.80 -11.02
C ARG A 18 -6.75 17.50 -11.23
N SER A 19 -5.58 17.59 -11.89
CA SER A 19 -4.55 16.56 -11.83
C SER A 19 -4.06 16.49 -10.37
N TYR A 20 -4.64 15.58 -9.60
CA TYR A 20 -4.39 15.46 -8.17
C TYR A 20 -2.96 14.95 -7.97
N LYS A 21 -2.03 15.85 -7.69
CA LYS A 21 -0.69 15.47 -7.27
C LYS A 21 -0.82 14.69 -5.97
N LEU A 22 -0.46 13.40 -6.00
CA LEU A 22 -0.45 12.55 -4.83
C LEU A 22 0.47 13.18 -3.79
N SER A 23 -0.09 13.59 -2.65
CA SER A 23 0.73 14.09 -1.57
C SER A 23 1.46 12.91 -0.95
N MET A 24 2.79 12.93 -0.99
CA MET A 24 3.62 11.86 -0.41
C MET A 24 3.27 11.57 1.05
N LYS A 25 2.82 12.60 1.80
CA LYS A 25 2.36 12.45 3.19
C LYS A 25 1.12 11.56 3.32
N VAL A 26 0.17 11.71 2.40
CA VAL A 26 -1.09 10.94 2.41
C VAL A 26 -0.82 9.49 2.08
N LEU A 27 -0.02 9.24 1.04
CA LEU A 27 0.40 7.89 0.67
C LEU A 27 1.19 7.23 1.81
N PHE A 28 2.12 7.96 2.41
CA PHE A 28 2.94 7.44 3.50
C PHE A 28 2.11 7.06 4.72
N ASN A 29 1.11 7.87 5.09
CA ASN A 29 0.21 7.53 6.20
C ASN A 29 -0.60 6.26 5.92
N TYR A 30 -1.14 6.14 4.70
CA TYR A 30 -1.86 4.94 4.27
C TYR A 30 -0.95 3.71 4.29
N TYR A 31 0.22 3.82 3.66
CA TYR A 31 1.21 2.76 3.58
C TYR A 31 1.70 2.33 4.98
N LYS A 32 1.98 3.27 5.88
CA LYS A 32 2.44 2.99 7.24
C LYS A 32 1.44 2.14 8.02
N ALA A 33 0.15 2.50 7.97
CA ALA A 33 -0.89 1.75 8.66
C ALA A 33 -1.03 0.33 8.11
N LEU A 34 -0.99 0.18 6.79
CA LEU A 34 -1.08 -1.11 6.11
C LEU A 34 0.16 -1.97 6.36
N LEU A 35 1.35 -1.35 6.39
CA LEU A 35 2.63 -1.99 6.68
C LEU A 35 2.65 -2.59 8.09
N THR A 36 2.08 -1.92 9.09
CA THR A 36 2.01 -2.47 10.46
C THR A 36 1.28 -3.81 10.50
N PHE A 37 0.12 -3.93 9.85
CA PHE A 37 -0.59 -5.22 9.76
C PHE A 37 0.19 -6.23 8.93
N ASN A 38 0.79 -5.79 7.81
CA ASN A 38 1.53 -6.68 6.92
C ASN A 38 2.75 -7.32 7.62
N ILE A 39 3.50 -6.54 8.39
CA ILE A 39 4.63 -7.05 9.19
C ILE A 39 4.15 -8.08 10.20
N LEU A 40 3.03 -7.83 10.89
CA LEU A 40 2.51 -8.77 11.89
C LEU A 40 2.10 -10.10 11.25
N PHE A 41 1.27 -10.06 10.21
CA PHE A 41 0.80 -11.28 9.55
C PHE A 41 1.91 -12.04 8.84
N SER A 42 2.81 -11.34 8.16
CA SER A 42 3.94 -11.95 7.49
C SER A 42 4.99 -12.46 8.46
N GLY A 43 5.15 -11.80 9.61
CA GLY A 43 5.96 -12.29 10.72
C GLY A 43 5.45 -13.64 11.23
N LEU A 44 4.15 -13.74 11.50
CA LEU A 44 3.52 -14.99 11.95
C LEU A 44 3.71 -16.13 10.94
N ILE A 45 3.51 -15.86 9.65
CA ILE A 45 3.71 -16.87 8.59
C ILE A 45 5.20 -17.19 8.42
N GLY A 46 6.08 -16.19 8.52
CA GLY A 46 7.53 -16.36 8.47
C GLY A 46 8.05 -17.31 9.56
N LEU A 47 7.48 -17.25 10.76
CA LEU A 47 7.84 -18.19 11.84
C LEU A 47 7.65 -19.65 11.43
N LEU A 48 6.61 -19.97 10.65
CA LEU A 48 6.39 -21.33 10.13
C LEU A 48 7.53 -21.79 9.21
N GLY A 49 8.07 -20.86 8.40
CA GLY A 49 9.24 -21.09 7.56
C GLY A 49 10.53 -21.33 8.35
N GLY A 50 10.67 -20.66 9.50
CA GLY A 50 11.83 -20.83 10.38
C GLY A 50 11.84 -22.14 11.15
N VAL A 51 10.68 -22.79 11.33
CA VAL A 51 10.57 -24.09 12.00
C VAL A 51 10.91 -25.26 11.06
N SER A 52 10.72 -25.09 9.74
CA SER A 52 10.76 -26.19 8.77
C SER A 52 12.10 -26.35 8.02
N GLY A 53 13.02 -25.39 8.10
CA GLY A 53 14.26 -25.39 7.33
C GLY A 53 15.53 -25.65 8.14
N GLU A 54 16.57 -26.23 7.51
CA GLU A 54 17.90 -26.44 8.11
C GLU A 54 18.50 -25.12 8.64
N ASN A 55 18.42 -24.07 7.83
CA ASN A 55 18.80 -22.71 8.21
C ASN A 55 17.56 -21.90 8.62
N LYS A 56 17.26 -21.92 9.93
CA LYS A 56 16.07 -21.27 10.52
C LYS A 56 15.89 -19.81 10.09
N ILE A 57 16.98 -19.04 10.05
CA ILE A 57 16.96 -17.62 9.67
C ILE A 57 16.60 -17.43 8.20
N ILE A 58 17.21 -18.22 7.30
CA ILE A 58 16.97 -18.14 5.87
C ILE A 58 15.55 -18.62 5.53
N GLY A 59 15.09 -19.70 6.18
CA GLY A 59 13.72 -20.19 6.06
C GLY A 59 12.69 -19.14 6.50
N PHE A 60 12.92 -18.51 7.66
CA PHE A 60 12.09 -17.39 8.13
C PHE A 60 12.03 -16.26 7.11
N LEU A 61 13.20 -15.77 6.65
CA LEU A 61 13.25 -14.62 5.73
C LEU A 61 12.58 -14.92 4.38
N ASN A 62 12.76 -16.11 3.82
CA ASN A 62 12.15 -16.47 2.55
C ASN A 62 10.61 -16.48 2.65
N VAL A 63 10.07 -17.15 3.67
CA VAL A 63 8.63 -17.27 3.87
C VAL A 63 8.02 -15.93 4.30
N PHE A 64 8.72 -15.17 5.15
CA PHE A 64 8.36 -13.81 5.53
C PHE A 64 8.23 -12.91 4.31
N MET A 65 9.27 -12.83 3.46
CA MET A 65 9.27 -11.94 2.29
C MET A 65 8.21 -12.34 1.27
N PHE A 66 8.02 -13.64 1.07
CA PHE A 66 6.94 -14.14 0.21
C PHE A 66 5.56 -13.75 0.74
N SER A 67 5.29 -13.98 2.02
CA SER A 67 4.03 -13.57 2.66
C SER A 67 3.85 -12.05 2.66
N PHE A 68 4.91 -11.30 2.91
CA PHE A 68 4.91 -9.83 2.97
C PHE A 68 4.43 -9.19 1.67
N CYS A 69 4.68 -9.82 0.53
CA CYS A 69 4.20 -9.31 -0.76
C CYS A 69 2.90 -9.97 -1.23
N THR A 70 2.51 -11.10 -0.65
CA THR A 70 1.33 -11.85 -1.09
C THR A 70 0.27 -11.87 0.01
N GLY A 71 0.10 -13.01 0.69
CA GLY A 71 -0.97 -13.25 1.64
C GLY A 71 -1.00 -12.25 2.80
N GLY A 72 0.15 -11.89 3.35
CA GLY A 72 0.25 -10.89 4.41
C GLY A 72 -0.22 -9.50 3.98
N TYR A 73 0.07 -9.11 2.74
CA TYR A 73 -0.41 -7.84 2.19
C TYR A 73 -1.92 -7.84 1.98
N PHE A 74 -2.48 -8.90 1.39
CA PHE A 74 -3.92 -9.01 1.19
C PHE A 74 -4.68 -9.06 2.51
N LEU A 75 -4.14 -9.76 3.50
CA LEU A 75 -4.74 -9.82 4.83
C LEU A 75 -4.65 -8.46 5.54
N ALA A 76 -3.51 -7.77 5.42
CA ALA A 76 -3.35 -6.41 5.92
C ALA A 76 -4.35 -5.44 5.28
N LEU A 77 -4.55 -5.53 3.97
CA LEU A 77 -5.55 -4.74 3.25
C LEU A 77 -6.96 -5.03 3.77
N PHE A 78 -7.33 -6.30 3.92
CA PHE A 78 -8.64 -6.72 4.44
C PHE A 78 -8.91 -6.15 5.85
N PHE A 79 -7.95 -6.28 6.76
CA PHE A 79 -8.09 -5.75 8.13
C PHE A 79 -8.08 -4.22 8.16
N TYR A 80 -7.28 -3.59 7.31
CA TYR A 80 -7.30 -2.13 7.16
C TYR A 80 -8.68 -1.64 6.69
N GLU A 81 -9.30 -2.33 5.74
CA GLU A 81 -10.65 -2.02 5.26
C GLU A 81 -11.71 -2.16 6.34
N LEU A 82 -11.63 -3.21 7.17
CA LEU A 82 -12.54 -3.40 8.30
C LEU A 82 -12.40 -2.30 9.34
N ARG A 83 -11.16 -1.94 9.71
CA ARG A 83 -10.89 -1.01 10.83
C ARG A 83 -10.98 0.46 10.43
N TYR A 84 -10.55 0.81 9.22
CA TYR A 84 -10.38 2.19 8.78
C TYR A 84 -11.32 2.58 7.64
N LYS A 85 -12.47 1.91 7.53
CA LYS A 85 -13.52 2.25 6.55
C LYS A 85 -13.87 3.75 6.55
N SER A 86 -13.91 4.37 7.73
CA SER A 86 -14.18 5.81 7.87
C SER A 86 -13.06 6.70 7.31
N GLN A 87 -11.80 6.26 7.37
CA GLN A 87 -10.67 7.02 6.84
C GLN A 87 -10.63 7.02 5.31
N TYR A 88 -11.24 6.04 4.64
CA TYR A 88 -11.38 6.07 3.18
C TYR A 88 -12.17 7.27 2.67
N TYR A 89 -13.19 7.72 3.41
CA TYR A 89 -13.93 8.93 3.05
C TYR A 89 -13.03 10.17 3.11
N PHE A 90 -12.07 10.23 4.02
CA PHE A 90 -11.10 11.32 4.08
C PHE A 90 -10.18 11.35 2.84
N TYR A 91 -9.69 10.19 2.40
CA TYR A 91 -8.87 10.10 1.19
C TYR A 91 -9.69 10.42 -0.08
N TYR A 92 -10.93 9.95 -0.13
CA TYR A 92 -11.85 10.22 -1.22
C TYR A 92 -12.21 11.72 -1.33
N ASN A 93 -12.50 12.37 -0.20
CA ASN A 93 -12.75 13.82 -0.14
C ASN A 93 -11.54 14.65 -0.57
N LYS A 94 -10.32 14.08 -0.48
CA LYS A 94 -9.10 14.67 -1.03
C LYS A 94 -8.83 14.36 -2.50
N GLY A 95 -9.73 13.63 -3.17
CA GLY A 95 -9.64 13.28 -4.59
C GLY A 95 -8.81 12.03 -4.88
N TYR A 96 -8.44 11.24 -3.86
CA TYR A 96 -7.65 10.02 -4.07
C TYR A 96 -8.56 8.80 -4.23
N SER A 97 -8.34 8.03 -5.29
CA SER A 97 -9.04 6.77 -5.48
C SER A 97 -8.42 5.69 -4.59
N LYS A 98 -9.29 4.87 -3.99
CA LYS A 98 -8.90 3.71 -3.17
C LYS A 98 -7.96 2.79 -3.95
N THR A 99 -8.28 2.51 -5.21
CA THR A 99 -7.49 1.63 -6.08
C THR A 99 -6.08 2.17 -6.32
N ALA A 100 -5.92 3.48 -6.54
CA ALA A 100 -4.60 4.08 -6.71
C ALA A 100 -3.74 3.94 -5.45
N LEU A 101 -4.31 4.16 -4.27
CA LEU A 101 -3.61 3.97 -3.00
C LEU A 101 -3.13 2.53 -2.83
N ILE A 102 -3.98 1.55 -3.13
CA ILE A 102 -3.66 0.12 -3.05
C ILE A 102 -2.58 -0.28 -4.05
N ILE A 103 -2.69 0.14 -5.30
CA ILE A 103 -1.70 -0.19 -6.33
C ILE A 103 -0.34 0.41 -5.96
N LEU A 104 -0.31 1.68 -5.55
CA LEU A 104 0.95 2.33 -5.15
C LEU A 104 1.57 1.67 -3.93
N SER A 105 0.80 1.34 -2.89
CA SER A 105 1.34 0.62 -1.73
C SER A 105 1.86 -0.77 -2.09
N TYR A 106 1.20 -1.46 -3.01
CA TYR A 106 1.64 -2.76 -3.50
C TYR A 106 2.96 -2.67 -4.27
N LEU A 107 3.11 -1.66 -5.14
CA LEU A 107 4.36 -1.40 -5.86
C LEU A 107 5.54 -1.15 -4.92
N PHE A 108 5.32 -0.45 -3.80
CA PHE A 108 6.36 -0.27 -2.77
C PHE A 108 6.80 -1.61 -2.16
N ASN A 109 5.87 -2.52 -1.85
CA ASN A 109 6.21 -3.85 -1.34
C ASN A 109 6.94 -4.69 -2.39
N LEU A 110 6.53 -4.64 -3.66
CA LEU A 110 7.23 -5.32 -4.74
C LEU A 110 8.66 -4.80 -4.91
N LEU A 111 8.88 -3.50 -4.78
CA LEU A 111 10.23 -2.92 -4.84
C LEU A 111 11.12 -3.47 -3.72
N ILE A 112 10.58 -3.62 -2.51
CA ILE A 112 11.29 -4.23 -1.37
C ILE A 112 11.62 -5.70 -1.67
N LEU A 113 10.69 -6.46 -2.26
CA LEU A 113 10.92 -7.85 -2.64
C LEU A 113 12.03 -8.00 -3.67
N ILE A 114 12.00 -7.19 -4.72
CA ILE A 114 13.01 -7.19 -5.78
C ILE A 114 14.38 -6.87 -5.16
N LEU A 115 14.47 -5.86 -4.30
CA LEU A 115 15.71 -5.51 -3.61
C LEU A 115 16.22 -6.67 -2.74
N PHE A 116 15.33 -7.36 -2.02
CA PHE A 116 15.69 -8.53 -1.22
C PHE A 116 16.27 -9.67 -2.09
N PHE A 117 15.63 -9.98 -3.22
CA PHE A 117 16.14 -11.02 -4.14
C PHE A 117 17.47 -10.64 -4.78
N LEU A 118 17.67 -9.36 -5.14
CA LEU A 118 18.95 -8.88 -5.66
C LEU A 118 20.06 -9.06 -4.63
N LEU A 119 19.84 -8.62 -3.39
CA LEU A 119 20.81 -8.77 -2.30
C LEU A 119 21.14 -10.25 -2.02
N LYS A 120 20.12 -11.10 -2.01
CA LYS A 120 20.29 -12.55 -1.84
C LYS A 120 21.11 -13.15 -2.98
N SER A 121 20.85 -12.74 -4.23
CA SER A 121 21.59 -13.22 -5.39
C SER A 121 23.07 -12.80 -5.34
N MET A 122 23.35 -11.58 -4.87
CA MET A 122 24.74 -11.09 -4.73
C MET A 122 25.48 -11.80 -3.58
N ALA A 123 24.78 -12.20 -2.52
CA ALA A 123 25.38 -12.91 -1.39
C ALA A 123 25.58 -14.41 -1.63
N ALA A 124 25.01 -14.97 -2.71
CA ALA A 124 25.06 -16.38 -3.04
C ALA A 124 26.07 -16.73 -4.15
N GLY A 125 26.67 -15.72 -4.79
CA GLY A 125 27.79 -15.86 -5.73
C GLY A 125 29.11 -15.53 -5.07
#